data_AF-A0A6J7U9I6-F1
#
_entry.id   AF-A0A6J7U9I6-F1
#
_cell.length_a   1.000
_cell.length_b   1.000
_cell.length_c   1.000
_cell.angle_alpha   90.00
_cell.angle_beta   90.00
_cell.angle_gamma   90.00
#
_symmetry.space_group_name_H-M   'P 1'
#
loop_
_entity.id
_entity.type
_entity.pdbx_description
1 polymer ?
#
loop_
_entity_poly.entity_id
_entity_poly.type
_entity_poly.pdbx_seq_one_letter_code
_entity_poly.pdbx_strand_id
1 'polypeptide(L)' 'MQCGEGPLHTRGTPANVVEMNAQTWLALASGEILWDEALSSGAITASGVRADLTEYLPLRISS' A
#
# COMPACT_ATOMS: atom_id res chain seq x y z
N MET A 1 -12.28 -19.87 -7.85
CA MET A 1 -12.05 -20.42 -9.20
C MET A 1 -12.09 -19.26 -10.18
N GLN A 2 -11.01 -18.98 -10.90
CA GLN A 2 -11.01 -18.08 -12.06
C GLN A 2 -10.68 -18.91 -13.29
N CYS A 3 -11.52 -18.84 -14.33
CA CYS A 3 -11.31 -19.45 -15.64
C CYS A 3 -11.43 -18.35 -16.71
N GLY A 4 -10.40 -18.22 -17.55
CA GLY A 4 -10.36 -17.30 -18.70
C GLY A 4 -8.96 -16.75 -18.96
N GLU A 5 -8.43 -17.03 -20.15
CA GLU A 5 -7.16 -16.50 -20.68
C GLU A 5 -7.23 -14.96 -20.78
N GLY A 6 -6.65 -14.29 -19.78
CA GLY A 6 -6.31 -12.87 -19.83
C GLY A 6 -4.82 -12.72 -20.17
N PRO A 7 -4.43 -11.68 -20.91
CA PRO A 7 -3.06 -11.49 -21.38
C PRO A 7 -2.05 -11.54 -20.23
N LEU A 8 -0.93 -12.24 -20.43
CA LEU A 8 0.13 -12.44 -19.44
C LEU A 8 0.52 -11.10 -18.80
N HIS A 9 0.27 -10.96 -17.49
CA HIS A 9 1.01 -10.00 -16.69
C HIS A 9 2.50 -10.29 -16.90
N THR A 10 3.23 -9.34 -17.48
CA THR A 10 4.67 -9.50 -17.67
C THR A 10 5.32 -9.51 -16.29
N ARG A 11 5.61 -10.71 -15.79
CA ARG A 11 6.39 -10.95 -14.57
C ARG A 11 7.78 -10.35 -14.79
N GLY A 12 8.05 -9.19 -14.19
CA GLY A 12 9.35 -8.54 -14.37
C GLY A 12 9.66 -7.40 -13.39
N THR A 13 8.65 -6.66 -12.94
CA THR A 13 8.85 -5.61 -11.93
C THR A 13 7.59 -5.52 -11.08
N PRO A 14 7.67 -5.59 -9.74
CA PRO A 14 6.53 -5.18 -8.92
C PRO A 14 6.22 -3.73 -9.30
N ALA A 15 5.04 -3.49 -9.88
CA ALA A 15 4.52 -2.13 -9.95
C ALA A 15 4.46 -1.58 -8.52
N ASN A 16 4.58 -0.28 -8.32
CA ASN A 16 4.48 0.33 -6.99
C ASN A 16 3.13 -0.07 -6.37
N VAL A 17 3.15 -1.09 -5.52
CA VAL A 17 1.97 -1.77 -4.97
C VAL A 17 2.11 -1.73 -3.45
N VAL A 18 1.04 -1.30 -2.80
CA VAL A 18 0.90 -1.32 -1.35
C VAL A 18 -0.36 -2.11 -1.04
N GLU A 19 -0.22 -3.21 -0.31
CA GLU A 19 -1.32 -4.08 0.10
C GLU A 19 -1.53 -3.98 1.60
N MET A 20 -2.79 -3.77 2.00
CA MET A 20 -3.26 -3.74 3.38
C MET A 20 -4.78 -3.88 3.43
N ASN A 21 -5.36 -4.09 4.61
CA ASN A 21 -6.81 -4.05 4.78
C ASN A 21 -7.33 -2.60 4.91
N ALA A 22 -8.65 -2.43 4.77
CA ALA A 22 -9.28 -1.10 4.81
C ALA A 22 -9.11 -0.37 6.16
N GLN A 23 -9.09 -1.11 7.27
CA GLN A 23 -8.93 -0.52 8.61
C GLN A 23 -7.53 0.05 8.79
N THR A 24 -6.49 -0.67 8.36
CA THR A 24 -5.09 -0.21 8.36
C THR A 24 -4.94 1.04 7.49
N TRP A 25 -5.59 1.08 6.32
CA TRP A 25 -5.55 2.25 5.45
C TRP A 25 -6.14 3.50 6.13
N LEU A 26 -7.30 3.38 6.77
CA LEU A 26 -7.94 4.51 7.45
C LEU A 26 -7.10 5.02 8.62
N ALA A 27 -6.52 4.12 9.42
CA ALA A 27 -5.65 4.48 10.53
C ALA A 27 -4.37 5.20 10.07
N LEU A 28 -3.78 4.78 8.94
CA LEU A 28 -2.65 5.49 8.32
C LEU A 28 -3.05 6.87 7.78
N ALA A 29 -4.18 6.94 7.07
CA ALA A 29 -4.69 8.17 6.50
C ALA A 29 -5.06 9.21 7.56
N SER A 30 -5.58 8.78 8.72
CA SER A 30 -5.90 9.64 9.87
C SER A 30 -4.70 9.95 10.77
N GLY A 31 -3.61 9.17 10.66
CA GLY A 31 -2.41 9.32 11.49
C GLY A 31 -2.52 8.65 12.87
N GLU A 32 -3.45 7.69 13.02
CA GLU A 32 -3.56 6.83 14.21
C GLU A 32 -2.39 5.86 14.35
N ILE A 33 -1.84 5.39 13.22
CA ILE A 33 -0.62 4.58 13.16
C ILE A 33 0.35 5.17 12.14
N LEU A 34 1.65 4.96 12.36
CA LEU A 34 2.70 5.43 11.45
C LEU A 34 3.00 4.40 10.36
N TRP A 35 3.49 4.87 9.22
CA TRP A 35 3.89 4.00 8.10
C TRP A 35 4.93 2.95 8.51
N ASP A 36 6.01 3.37 9.19
CA ASP A 36 7.08 2.48 9.64
C ASP A 36 6.59 1.45 10.68
N GLU A 37 5.65 1.83 11.54
CA GLU A 37 5.03 0.93 12.51
C GLU A 37 4.17 -0.14 11.79
N ALA A 38 3.39 0.29 10.81
CA ALA A 38 2.56 -0.62 10.02
C ALA A 38 3.42 -1.57 9.16
N LEU A 39 4.57 -1.10 8.65
CA LEU A 39 5.51 -1.93 7.88
C LEU A 39 6.24 -2.93 8.79
N SER A 40 6.74 -2.49 9.94
CA SER A 40 7.47 -3.34 10.89
C SER A 40 6.58 -4.39 11.59
N SER A 41 5.29 -4.08 11.79
CA SER A 41 4.31 -5.05 12.30
C SER A 41 3.79 -6.02 11.24
N GLY A 42 4.08 -5.79 9.96
CA GLY A 42 3.53 -6.57 8.84
C GLY A 42 2.06 -6.28 8.53
N ALA A 43 1.51 -5.17 9.04
CA ALA A 43 0.17 -4.70 8.71
C ALA A 43 0.04 -4.17 7.27
N ILE A 44 1.16 -3.76 6.68
CA ILE A 44 1.26 -3.38 5.27
C ILE A 44 2.38 -4.14 4.58
N THR A 45 2.23 -4.33 3.28
CA THR A 45 3.26 -4.85 2.38
C THR A 45 3.44 -3.86 1.23
N ALA A 46 4.64 -3.31 1.08
CA ALA A 46 4.98 -2.34 0.05
C ALA A 46 6.03 -2.93 -0.90
N SER A 47 5.78 -2.87 -2.20
CA SER A 47 6.68 -3.38 -3.23
C SER A 47 6.85 -2.38 -4.36
N GLY A 48 8.10 -2.08 -4.72
CA GLY A 48 8.45 -1.10 -5.73
C GLY A 48 9.12 0.15 -5.15
N VAL A 49 9.93 0.82 -5.97
CA VAL A 49 10.80 1.95 -5.57
C VAL A 49 10.04 3.21 -5.14
N ARG A 50 8.73 3.31 -5.43
CA ARG A 50 7.86 4.42 -5.02
C ARG A 50 6.65 3.94 -4.20
N ALA A 51 6.75 2.77 -3.58
CA ALA A 51 5.69 2.24 -2.72
C ALA A 51 5.75 2.82 -1.29
N ASP A 52 6.78 3.60 -0.97
CA ASP A 52 6.85 4.34 0.29
C ASP A 52 5.92 5.55 0.25
N LEU A 53 4.92 5.55 1.13
CA LEU A 53 3.96 6.65 1.26
C LEU A 53 4.18 7.51 2.51
N THR A 54 5.31 7.36 3.21
CA THR A 54 5.62 8.09 4.46
C THR A 54 5.44 9.60 4.29
N GLU A 55 5.90 10.18 3.16
CA GLU A 55 5.81 11.62 2.90
C GLU A 55 4.39 12.12 2.62
N TYR A 56 3.47 11.22 2.25
CA TYR A 56 2.09 11.57 1.91
C TYR A 56 1.11 11.37 3.07
N LEU A 57 1.54 10.71 4.14
CA LEU A 57 0.70 10.38 5.30
C LEU A 57 1.11 11.20 6.54
N PRO A 58 0.16 11.54 7.43
CA PRO A 58 -1.28 11.39 7.27
C PRO A 58 -1.85 12.36 6.22
N LEU A 59 -3.01 12.00 5.65
CA LEU A 59 -3.64 12.81 4.60
C LEU A 59 -4.17 14.12 5.22
N ARG A 60 -3.54 15.24 4.87
CA ARG A 60 -4.04 16.58 5.24
C ARG A 60 -4.79 17.19 4.06
N ILE A 61 -6.08 17.46 4.25
CA ILE A 61 -6.85 18.23 3.28
C ILE A 61 -6.45 19.69 3.46
N SER A 62 -5.84 20.28 2.43
CA SER A 62 -5.63 21.73 2.39
C SER A 62 -6.95 22.39 1.98
N SER A 63 -7.50 23.24 2.86
CA SER A 63 -8.69 24.05 2.62
C SER A 63 -8.38 25.30 1.82
#